data_AF-M9LAD6-F1
#
_entry.id   AF-M9LAD6-F1
#
_cell.length_a   1.000
_cell.length_b   1.000
_cell.length_c   1.000
_cell.angle_alpha   90.00
_cell.angle_beta   90.00
_cell.angle_gamma   90.00
#
_symmetry.space_group_name_H-M   'P 1'
#
loop_
_entity.id
_entity.type
_entity.pdbx_description
1 polymer ?
#
loop_
_entity_poly.entity_id
_entity_poly.type
_entity_poly.pdbx_seq_one_letter_code
_entity_poly.pdbx_strand_id
1 'polypeptide(L)' 'MHPVHTIESNKAANYDRLYPYVPKGRKVVYEAAAKAAGLSLNDFVTRAIEEKIEREGLESPSENEEQDEEPQE' A
#
# COMPACT_ATOMS: atom_id res chain seq x y z
N MET A 1 -10.95 36.32 -16.61
CA MET A 1 -11.51 35.30 -15.71
C MET A 1 -11.06 33.94 -16.26
N HIS A 2 -9.90 33.44 -15.83
CA HIS A 2 -9.39 32.16 -16.35
C HIS A 2 -9.97 31.01 -15.53
N PRO A 3 -10.43 29.92 -16.18
CA PRO A 3 -10.95 28.75 -15.47
C PRO A 3 -9.80 28.05 -14.75
N VAL A 4 -9.97 27.87 -13.43
CA VAL A 4 -9.10 27.04 -12.61
C VAL A 4 -9.25 25.61 -13.12
N HIS A 5 -8.22 25.11 -13.81
CA HIS A 5 -8.16 23.70 -14.15
C HIS A 5 -7.98 22.93 -12.84
N THR A 6 -9.06 22.30 -12.38
CA THR A 6 -9.00 21.32 -11.31
C THR A 6 -8.20 20.13 -11.82
N ILE A 7 -6.93 20.04 -11.44
CA ILE A 7 -6.12 18.85 -11.65
C ILE A 7 -6.69 17.77 -10.73
N GLU A 8 -7.58 16.93 -11.25
CA GLU A 8 -7.99 15.70 -10.58
C GLU A 8 -6.73 14.83 -10.39
N SER A 9 -6.25 14.79 -9.15
CA SER A 9 -5.07 14.02 -8.77
C SER A 9 -5.39 12.53 -8.90
N ASN A 10 -5.00 11.92 -10.02
CA ASN A 10 -5.20 10.50 -10.33
C ASN A 10 -4.34 9.58 -9.45
N LYS A 11 -4.63 9.53 -8.14
CA LYS A 11 -4.06 8.55 -7.21
C LYS A 11 -4.65 7.15 -7.40
N ALA A 12 -5.68 6.99 -8.22
CA ALA A 12 -6.34 5.69 -8.41
C ALA A 12 -5.60 4.76 -9.38
N ALA A 13 -4.84 5.31 -10.33
CA ALA A 13 -4.11 4.51 -11.32
C ALA A 13 -2.92 3.72 -10.75
N ASN A 14 -2.38 4.14 -9.59
CA ASN A 14 -1.14 3.59 -9.03
C ASN A 14 -1.32 2.89 -7.67
N TYR A 15 -2.55 2.80 -7.15
CA TYR A 15 -2.80 2.27 -5.81
C TYR A 15 -4.05 1.39 -5.78
N ASP A 16 -3.88 0.17 -5.27
CA ASP A 16 -5.00 -0.68 -4.88
C ASP A 16 -5.65 -0.17 -3.60
N ARG A 17 -6.98 -0.22 -3.53
CA ARG A 17 -7.74 0.19 -2.34
C ARG A 17 -8.01 -0.99 -1.43
N LEU A 18 -7.45 -0.95 -0.24
CA LEU A 18 -7.79 -1.89 0.83
C LEU A 18 -9.03 -1.39 1.59
N TYR A 19 -10.04 -2.26 1.77
CA TYR A 19 -11.24 -1.99 2.57
C TYR A 19 -11.29 -2.89 3.81
N PRO A 20 -10.45 -2.64 4.84
CA PRO A 20 -10.45 -3.45 6.05
C PRO A 20 -11.64 -3.12 6.95
N TYR A 21 -12.36 -4.15 7.38
CA TYR A 21 -13.32 -4.04 8.48
C TYR A 21 -12.59 -4.21 9.81
N VAL A 22 -12.70 -3.21 10.68
CA VAL A 22 -12.13 -3.24 12.02
C VAL A 22 -13.23 -3.10 13.07
N PRO A 23 -13.09 -3.72 14.25
CA PRO A 23 -14.06 -3.55 15.32
C PRO A 23 -14.30 -2.08 15.64
N LYS A 24 -15.54 -1.73 16.00
CA LYS A 24 -15.90 -0.36 16.38
C LYS A 24 -14.96 0.14 17.49
N GLY A 25 -14.48 1.38 17.36
CA GLY A 25 -13.54 2.01 18.28
C GLY A 25 -12.06 1.73 18.00
N ARG A 26 -11.71 0.67 17.26
CA ARG A 26 -10.29 0.37 16.96
C ARG A 26 -9.63 1.37 16.02
N LYS A 27 -10.40 1.97 15.12
CA LYS A 27 -9.90 3.03 14.22
C LYS A 27 -9.22 4.16 14.99
N VAL A 28 -9.82 4.61 16.10
CA VAL A 28 -9.27 5.68 16.95
C VAL A 28 -7.93 5.29 17.56
N VAL A 29 -7.79 4.01 17.95
CA VAL A 29 -6.52 3.49 18.47
C VAL A 29 -5.44 3.49 17.39
N TYR A 30 -5.79 3.09 16.16
CA TYR A 30 -4.85 3.10 15.03
C TYR A 30 -4.45 4.53 14.64
N GLU A 31 -5.39 5.47 14.63
CA GLU A 31 -5.09 6.88 14.35
C GLU A 31 -4.16 7.49 15.41
N ALA A 32 -4.38 7.18 16.68
CA ALA A 32 -3.52 7.63 17.77
C ALA A 32 -2.10 7.03 17.66
N ALA A 33 -1.99 5.73 17.34
CA ALA A 33 -0.71 5.06 17.13
C ALA A 33 0.05 5.62 15.92
N ALA A 34 -0.64 5.81 14.79
CA ALA A 34 -0.07 6.42 13.59
C ALA A 34 0.46 7.83 13.88
N LYS A 35 -0.32 8.66 14.59
CA LYS A 35 0.09 10.00 14.99
C LYS A 35 1.32 9.98 15.91
N ALA A 36 1.37 9.06 16.87
CA ALA A 36 2.53 8.90 17.75
C ALA A 36 3.80 8.47 16.98
N ALA A 37 3.63 7.68 15.91
CA ALA A 37 4.70 7.29 14.99
C ALA A 37 5.04 8.36 13.93
N GLY A 38 4.31 9.49 13.88
CA GLY A 38 4.50 10.52 12.86
C GLY A 38 4.06 10.12 11.45
N LEU A 39 3.20 9.10 11.33
CA LEU A 39 2.74 8.53 10.06
C LEU A 39 1.26 8.85 9.81
N SER A 40 0.84 8.81 8.54
CA SER A 40 -0.58 8.77 8.20
C SER A 40 -1.18 7.41 8.60
N LEU A 41 -2.50 7.35 8.81
CA LEU A 41 -3.15 6.07 9.11
C LEU A 41 -2.92 5.04 7.99
N ASN A 42 -2.91 5.48 6.74
CA ASN A 42 -2.64 4.63 5.59
C ASN A 42 -1.23 4.04 5.67
N ASP A 43 -0.21 4.90 5.81
CA ASP A 43 1.19 4.46 5.83
C ASP A 43 1.48 3.57 7.03
N PHE A 44 0.87 3.88 8.18
CA PHE A 44 0.98 3.08 9.38
C PHE A 44 0.41 1.66 9.17
N VAL A 45 -0.75 1.52 8.53
CA VAL A 45 -1.37 0.22 8.25
C VAL A 45 -0.57 -0.55 7.21
N THR A 46 -0.20 0.08 6.09
CA THR A 46 0.60 -0.57 5.04
C THR A 46 1.93 -1.05 5.59
N ARG A 47 2.67 -0.19 6.32
CA ARG A 47 3.94 -0.56 6.92
C ARG A 47 3.82 -1.71 7.93
N ALA A 48 2.77 -1.72 8.74
CA ALA A 48 2.53 -2.82 9.69
C ALA A 48 2.26 -4.16 8.97
N ILE A 49 1.69 -4.13 7.76
CA ILE A 49 1.49 -5.32 6.91
C ILE A 49 2.83 -5.76 6.32
N GLU A 50 3.60 -4.84 5.73
CA GLU A 50 4.94 -5.15 5.17
C GLU A 50 5.89 -5.73 6.23
N GLU A 51 5.99 -5.08 7.40
CA GLU A 51 6.81 -5.57 8.52
C GLU A 51 6.38 -6.98 8.98
N LYS A 52 5.09 -7.31 8.85
CA LYS A 52 4.58 -8.66 9.16
C LYS A 52 4.97 -9.66 8.08
N ILE A 53 4.89 -9.27 6.80
CA ILE A 53 5.29 -10.11 5.66
C ILE A 53 6.77 -10.47 5.77
N GLU A 54 7.63 -9.45 5.93
CA GLU A 54 9.10 -9.62 6.07
C GLU A 54 9.44 -10.51 7.27
N ARG A 55 8.85 -10.24 8.44
CA ARG A 55 9.16 -10.99 9.67
C ARG A 55 8.74 -12.46 9.59
N GLU A 56 7.66 -12.75 8.89
CA GLU A 56 7.12 -14.11 8.78
C GLU A 56 7.60 -14.82 7.51
N GLY A 57 8.39 -14.16 6.66
CA GLY A 57 8.81 -14.71 5.37
C GLY A 57 7.62 -15.06 4.48
N LEU A 58 6.54 -14.29 4.55
CA LEU A 58 5.31 -14.47 3.76
C LEU A 58 5.43 -13.87 2.36
N GLU A 59 6.62 -13.44 1.99
CA GLU A 59 6.96 -13.07 0.63
C GLU A 59 6.62 -14.26 -0.25
N SER A 60 5.55 -14.15 -1.05
CA SER A 60 5.31 -15.11 -2.11
C SER A 60 6.59 -15.22 -2.93
N PRO A 61 7.09 -16.41 -3.29
CA PRO A 61 8.17 -16.53 -4.24
C PRO A 61 7.67 -16.00 -5.59
N SER A 62 7.85 -14.69 -5.83
CA SER A 62 7.47 -14.03 -7.08
C SER A 62 8.50 -14.40 -8.13
N GLU A 63 8.13 -15.38 -8.96
CA GLU A 63 8.32 -15.42 -10.41
C GLU A 63 9.51 -14.59 -10.93
N ASN A 64 10.72 -15.14 -10.79
CA ASN A 64 11.90 -14.73 -11.54
C ASN A 64 12.54 -15.95 -12.21
N GLU A 65 11.73 -16.79 -12.85
CA GLU A 65 12.20 -17.75 -13.86
C GLU A 65 11.15 -17.74 -14.97
N GLU A 66 11.59 -17.87 -16.23
CA GLU A 66 10.78 -17.81 -17.46
C GLU A 66 10.57 -16.42 -18.08
N GLN A 67 11.65 -15.89 -18.68
CA GLN A 67 11.69 -15.60 -20.13
C GLN A 67 13.03 -14.96 -20.50
N ASP A 68 14.07 -15.78 -20.63
CA ASP A 68 15.29 -15.42 -21.37
C ASP A 68 15.86 -16.70 -21.99
N GLU A 69 15.09 -17.33 -22.88
CA GLU A 69 15.66 -18.22 -23.91
C GLU A 69 14.89 -18.05 -25.23
N GLU A 70 15.20 -16.97 -25.96
CA GLU A 70 15.34 -17.07 -27.42
C GLU A 70 16.69 -16.44 -27.81
N PRO A 71 17.58 -17.27 -28.37
CA PRO A 71 17.87 -17.09 -29.78
C PRO A 71 17.87 -18.45 -30.49
N GLN A 72 16.91 -18.66 -31.38
CA GLN A 72 17.07 -19.68 -32.42
C GLN A 72 17.62 -18.99 -33.67
N GLU A 73 18.91 -19.24 -33.91
CA GLU A 73 19.67 -18.88 -35.12
C GLU A 73 19.29 -19.78 -36.31
#